data_AF-A0A8T2E6L2-F1
#
_entry.id   AF-A0A8T2E6L2-F1
#
_cell.length_a   1.000
_cell.length_b   1.000
_cell.length_c   1.000
_cell.angle_alpha   90.00
_cell.angle_beta   90.00
_cell.angle_gamma   90.00
#
_symmetry.space_group_name_H-M   'P 1'
#
loop_
_entity.id
_entity.type
_entity.pdbx_description
1 polymer ?
#
loop_
_entity_poly.entity_id
_entity_poly.type
_entity_poly.pdbx_seq_one_letter_code
_entity_poly.pdbx_strand_id
1 'polypeptide(L)'
;MKLPWKSQHCTTFACKSRIWILRYLLQHILLLQAGALVHVCTNGTVLVTHGGVEMGQGFAYKGCVIPLSSVFVSETSTYKVPNASPTAASASSDMYGAAVLDAVEQIIAKLEPVASKHNFNSIR
;
A
#
# COMPACT_ATOMS: atom_id res chain seq x y z
N MET A 1 28.06 45.42 32.37
CA MET A 1 28.01 45.26 30.89
C MET A 1 27.11 44.07 30.56
N LYS A 2 25.93 44.29 29.98
CA LYS A 2 25.02 43.23 29.49
C LYS A 2 25.09 43.22 27.95
N LEU A 3 25.43 42.07 27.35
CA LEU A 3 25.51 41.93 25.88
C LEU A 3 24.09 41.74 25.28
N PRO A 4 23.73 42.39 24.16
CA PRO A 4 22.33 42.49 23.76
C PRO A 4 21.97 41.79 22.43
N TRP A 5 22.32 40.52 22.15
CA TRP A 5 21.91 39.90 20.84
C TRP A 5 21.72 38.38 20.85
N LYS A 6 20.63 37.88 21.43
CA LYS A 6 20.11 36.54 21.08
C LYS A 6 18.60 36.57 21.04
N SER A 7 18.03 36.82 19.86
CA SER A 7 16.60 36.58 19.63
C SER A 7 16.38 35.07 19.48
N GLN A 8 15.68 34.48 20.45
CA GLN A 8 15.18 33.12 20.32
C GLN A 8 13.93 33.16 19.43
N HIS A 9 14.11 32.95 18.13
CA HIS A 9 12.99 32.79 17.22
C HIS A 9 12.46 31.35 17.34
N CYS A 10 11.32 31.19 18.00
CA CYS A 10 10.53 29.98 17.96
C CYS A 10 9.37 30.22 16.99
N THR A 11 9.42 29.62 15.80
CA THR A 11 8.35 29.75 14.82
C THR A 11 7.59 28.44 14.73
N THR A 12 6.40 28.42 15.33
CA THR A 12 5.48 27.29 15.20
C THR A 12 4.64 27.49 13.94
N PHE A 13 4.85 26.65 12.93
CA PHE A 13 4.00 26.61 11.74
C PHE A 13 2.94 25.51 11.90
N ALA A 14 1.67 25.90 11.98
CA ALA A 14 0.57 24.96 11.89
C ALA A 14 0.21 24.73 10.40
N CYS A 15 0.60 23.60 9.83
CA CYS A 15 0.17 23.19 8.49
C CYS A 15 -1.11 22.37 8.61
N LYS A 16 -2.27 22.96 8.27
CA LYS A 16 -3.52 22.22 8.13
C LYS A 16 -3.70 21.83 6.68
N SER A 17 -3.13 20.69 6.26
CA SER A 17 -3.39 20.10 4.95
C SER A 17 -4.79 19.49 4.96
N ARG A 18 -5.77 20.24 4.45
CA ARG A 18 -7.13 19.74 4.23
C ARG A 18 -7.07 18.80 3.01
N ILE A 19 -7.23 17.50 3.21
CA ILE A 19 -7.44 16.56 2.10
C ILE A 19 -8.79 16.95 1.46
N TRP A 20 -8.73 17.55 0.27
CA TRP A 20 -9.89 18.11 -0.45
C TRP A 20 -10.75 17.01 -1.09
N ILE A 21 -11.26 16.07 -0.29
CA ILE A 21 -12.11 14.99 -0.80
C ILE A 21 -13.52 15.47 -1.18
N LEU A 22 -14.04 16.52 -0.54
CA LEU A 22 -15.45 16.93 -0.69
C LEU A 22 -15.81 17.71 -1.97
N ARG A 23 -14.84 18.25 -2.73
CA ARG A 23 -15.11 18.92 -4.03
C ARG A 23 -14.81 18.07 -5.26
N TYR A 24 -14.05 16.99 -5.11
CA TYR A 24 -13.71 16.04 -6.18
C TYR A 24 -14.70 14.85 -6.28
N LEU A 25 -15.52 14.63 -5.24
CA LEU A 25 -16.39 13.46 -5.06
C LEU A 25 -17.49 13.26 -6.13
N LEU A 26 -17.91 14.31 -6.85
CA LEU A 26 -18.98 14.18 -7.88
C LEU A 26 -18.45 13.75 -9.26
N GLN A 27 -17.17 13.95 -9.57
CA GLN A 27 -16.60 13.63 -10.89
C GLN A 27 -15.62 12.43 -10.86
N HIS A 28 -15.14 12.02 -9.68
CA HIS A 28 -14.00 11.09 -9.54
C HIS A 28 -14.32 9.77 -8.83
N ILE A 29 -15.58 9.41 -8.61
CA ILE A 29 -15.94 8.13 -7.96
C ILE A 29 -15.39 6.91 -8.72
N LEU A 30 -15.28 7.04 -10.05
CA LEU A 30 -14.69 6.04 -10.93
C LEU A 30 -13.18 5.83 -10.70
N LEU A 31 -12.48 6.79 -10.08
CA LEU A 31 -11.04 6.72 -9.82
C LEU A 31 -10.70 6.15 -8.44
N LEU A 32 -11.70 5.73 -7.65
CA LEU A 32 -11.49 5.05 -6.38
C LEU A 32 -11.40 3.53 -6.51
N GLN A 33 -10.95 3.06 -7.68
CA GLN A 33 -10.70 1.64 -7.93
C GLN A 33 -9.20 1.37 -7.86
N ALA A 34 -8.84 0.31 -7.14
CA ALA A 34 -7.49 -0.22 -7.07
C ALA A 34 -7.52 -1.72 -7.36
N GLY A 35 -6.42 -2.21 -7.94
CA GLY A 35 -6.21 -3.62 -8.22
C GLY A 35 -4.80 -4.02 -7.82
N ALA A 36 -4.68 -5.25 -7.32
CA ALA A 36 -3.42 -5.90 -7.02
C ALA A 36 -3.45 -7.34 -7.53
N LEU A 37 -2.31 -7.82 -7.96
CA LEU A 37 -2.06 -9.17 -8.43
C LEU A 37 -0.94 -9.75 -7.59
N VAL A 38 -1.24 -10.84 -6.88
CA VAL A 38 -0.29 -11.53 -6.00
C VAL A 38 -0.09 -12.95 -6.50
N HIS A 39 1.15 -13.32 -6.76
CA HIS A 39 1.54 -14.67 -7.14
C HIS A 39 2.41 -15.29 -6.05
N VAL A 40 2.03 -16.47 -5.59
CA VAL A 40 2.87 -17.28 -4.68
C VAL A 40 3.59 -18.32 -5.53
N CYS A 41 4.91 -18.29 -5.53
CA CYS A 41 5.73 -19.28 -6.20
C CYS A 41 5.87 -20.53 -5.32
N THR A 42 6.13 -21.69 -5.93
CA THR A 42 6.34 -22.97 -5.23
C THR A 42 7.49 -22.94 -4.24
N ASN A 43 8.45 -22.03 -4.43
CA ASN A 43 9.61 -21.86 -3.55
C ASN A 43 9.30 -21.00 -2.31
N GLY A 44 8.04 -20.57 -2.12
CA GLY A 44 7.61 -19.75 -0.99
C GLY A 44 7.82 -18.25 -1.16
N THR A 45 8.36 -17.80 -2.29
CA THR A 45 8.48 -16.37 -2.64
C THR A 45 7.15 -15.83 -3.15
N VAL A 46 6.83 -14.59 -2.78
CA VAL A 46 5.59 -13.92 -3.18
C VAL A 46 5.93 -12.75 -4.10
N LEU A 47 5.39 -12.78 -5.31
CA LEU A 47 5.50 -11.71 -6.29
C LEU A 47 4.24 -10.85 -6.23
N VAL A 48 4.38 -9.60 -5.84
CA VAL A 48 3.28 -8.63 -5.75
C VAL A 48 3.40 -7.63 -6.90
N THR A 49 2.29 -7.38 -7.59
CA THR A 49 2.17 -6.30 -8.58
C THR A 49 0.90 -5.52 -8.29
N HIS A 50 0.94 -4.19 -8.32
CA HIS A 50 -0.23 -3.34 -8.16
C HIS A 50 -0.27 -2.26 -9.24
N GLY A 51 -1.44 -1.65 -9.44
CA GLY A 51 -1.62 -0.58 -10.43
C GLY A 51 -0.99 0.77 -10.06
N GLY A 52 -0.66 0.99 -8.79
CA GLY A 52 -0.04 2.22 -8.32
C GLY A 52 1.46 2.31 -8.64
N VAL A 53 2.02 3.51 -8.64
CA VAL A 53 3.47 3.73 -8.82
C VAL A 53 4.11 3.92 -7.44
N GLU A 54 5.11 3.10 -7.14
CA GLU A 54 5.92 3.24 -5.93
C GLU A 54 6.97 4.35 -6.14
N MET A 55 6.88 5.39 -5.33
CA MET A 55 7.76 6.57 -5.36
C MET A 55 8.47 6.78 -4.01
N GLY A 56 8.51 5.75 -3.15
CA GLY A 56 9.12 5.79 -1.82
C GLY A 56 8.12 5.91 -0.66
N GLN A 57 6.81 5.88 -0.93
CA GLN A 57 5.76 5.90 0.09
C GLN A 57 5.49 4.52 0.73
N GLY A 58 6.02 3.44 0.13
CA GLY A 58 6.08 2.11 0.69
C GLY A 58 4.73 1.41 0.86
N PHE A 59 3.75 1.66 -0.03
CA PHE A 59 2.43 1.03 0.12
C PHE A 59 2.40 -0.43 -0.38
N ALA A 60 3.33 -0.85 -1.23
CA ALA A 60 3.42 -2.23 -1.73
C ALA A 60 3.59 -3.28 -0.62
N TYR A 61 4.16 -2.86 0.52
CA TYR A 61 4.42 -3.69 1.69
C TYR A 61 3.36 -3.54 2.78
N LYS A 62 2.45 -2.58 2.64
CA LYS A 62 1.40 -2.34 3.62
C LYS A 62 0.39 -3.47 3.57
N GLY A 63 0.42 -4.32 4.59
CA GLY A 63 -0.52 -5.42 4.77
C GLY A 63 0.01 -6.81 4.41
N CYS A 64 1.28 -6.93 4.00
CA CYS A 64 1.86 -8.26 3.91
C CYS A 64 2.15 -8.79 5.32
N VAL A 65 1.52 -9.91 5.68
CA VAL A 65 1.75 -10.62 6.96
C VAL A 65 2.98 -11.54 6.90
N ILE A 66 3.66 -11.57 5.75
CA ILE A 66 4.79 -12.44 5.41
C ILE A 66 6.09 -11.64 5.57
N PRO A 67 7.22 -12.25 5.99
CA PRO A 67 8.51 -11.57 6.05
C PRO A 67 8.86 -10.87 4.73
N LEU A 68 9.23 -9.60 4.84
CA LEU A 68 9.59 -8.73 3.70
C LEU A 68 10.70 -9.30 2.82
N SER A 69 11.56 -10.18 3.37
CA SER A 69 12.62 -10.87 2.61
C SER A 69 12.09 -11.80 1.52
N SER A 70 10.86 -12.30 1.67
CA SER A 70 10.23 -13.25 0.74
C SER A 70 9.28 -12.56 -0.24
N VAL A 71 9.05 -11.26 -0.08
CA VAL A 71 8.13 -10.46 -0.89
C VAL A 71 8.92 -9.68 -1.93
N PHE A 72 8.65 -9.95 -3.20
CA PHE A 72 9.23 -9.23 -4.32
C PHE A 72 8.15 -8.40 -5.01
N VAL A 73 8.38 -7.10 -5.14
CA VAL A 73 7.47 -6.19 -5.84
C VAL A 73 7.96 -6.06 -7.28
N SER A 74 7.12 -6.48 -8.23
CA SER A 74 7.39 -6.28 -9.65
C SER A 74 7.00 -4.88 -10.08
N GLU A 75 7.57 -4.43 -11.20
CA GLU A 75 7.15 -3.24 -11.92
C GLU A 75 5.64 -3.19 -12.19
N THR A 76 5.09 -1.98 -12.06
CA THR A 76 3.71 -1.65 -12.40
C THR A 76 3.53 -1.71 -13.91
N SER A 77 2.69 -2.64 -14.38
CA SER A 77 2.41 -2.82 -15.81
C SER A 77 0.92 -2.97 -16.06
N THR A 78 0.41 -2.27 -17.08
CA THR A 78 -0.99 -2.32 -17.51
C THR A 78 -1.41 -3.72 -17.99
N TYR A 79 -0.46 -4.56 -18.41
CA TYR A 79 -0.74 -5.96 -18.77
C TYR A 79 -1.11 -6.81 -17.54
N LYS A 80 -0.49 -6.51 -16.38
CA LYS A 80 -0.72 -7.26 -15.13
C LYS A 80 -1.93 -6.74 -14.37
N VAL A 81 -2.07 -5.42 -14.29
CA VAL A 81 -3.18 -4.75 -13.60
C VAL A 81 -3.80 -3.71 -14.54
N PRO A 82 -4.84 -4.07 -15.30
CA PRO A 82 -5.54 -3.13 -16.18
C PRO A 82 -6.44 -2.18 -15.37
N ASN A 83 -6.82 -1.05 -15.97
CA ASN A 83 -7.75 -0.06 -15.40
C ASN A 83 -7.34 0.48 -14.02
N ALA A 84 -6.04 0.61 -13.78
CA ALA A 84 -5.50 1.18 -12.55
C ALA A 84 -5.73 2.70 -12.47
N SER A 85 -6.14 3.18 -11.29
CA SER A 85 -6.32 4.61 -11.03
C SER A 85 -4.96 5.31 -10.81
N PRO A 86 -4.81 6.58 -11.21
CA PRO A 86 -3.55 7.30 -11.06
C PRO A 86 -3.14 7.41 -9.58
N THR A 87 -1.84 7.35 -9.32
CA THR A 87 -1.29 7.50 -7.96
C THR A 87 -1.31 8.98 -7.58
N ALA A 88 -2.41 9.45 -6.99
CA ALA A 88 -2.64 10.86 -6.68
C ALA A 88 -3.49 11.04 -5.40
N ALA A 89 -3.74 12.31 -5.03
CA ALA A 89 -4.65 12.72 -3.95
C ALA A 89 -4.32 12.22 -2.53
N SER A 90 -3.09 11.71 -2.29
CA SER A 90 -2.66 11.14 -1.01
C SER A 90 -3.48 9.93 -0.53
N ALA A 91 -4.39 9.40 -1.36
CA ALA A 91 -5.28 8.28 -1.04
C ALA A 91 -4.81 6.97 -1.69
N SER A 92 -3.88 7.03 -2.64
CA SER A 92 -3.37 5.87 -3.38
C SER A 92 -2.78 4.81 -2.48
N SER A 93 -2.05 5.21 -1.42
CA SER A 93 -1.47 4.27 -0.46
C SER A 93 -2.52 3.40 0.25
N ASP A 94 -3.67 3.98 0.58
CA ASP A 94 -4.74 3.28 1.29
C ASP A 94 -5.51 2.35 0.34
N MET A 95 -5.84 2.84 -0.86
CA MET A 95 -6.55 2.06 -1.87
C MET A 95 -5.73 0.85 -2.36
N TYR A 96 -4.47 1.06 -2.75
CA TYR A 96 -3.61 -0.02 -3.25
C TYR A 96 -3.15 -0.94 -2.12
N GLY A 97 -2.91 -0.42 -0.91
CA GLY A 97 -2.63 -1.25 0.26
C GLY A 97 -3.80 -2.18 0.62
N ALA A 98 -5.03 -1.67 0.59
CA ALA A 98 -6.23 -2.49 0.81
C ALA A 98 -6.42 -3.56 -0.28
N ALA A 99 -6.14 -3.23 -1.55
CA ALA A 99 -6.21 -4.22 -2.64
C ALA A 99 -5.17 -5.35 -2.48
N VAL A 100 -3.96 -5.03 -2.01
CA VAL A 100 -2.93 -6.06 -1.73
C VAL A 100 -3.35 -6.93 -0.54
N LEU A 101 -3.90 -6.32 0.51
CA LEU A 101 -4.43 -7.05 1.68
C LEU A 101 -5.50 -8.06 1.29
N ASP A 102 -6.51 -7.62 0.55
CA ASP A 102 -7.61 -8.47 0.09
C ASP A 102 -7.09 -9.65 -0.76
N ALA A 103 -6.13 -9.40 -1.66
CA ALA A 103 -5.52 -10.48 -2.46
C ALA A 103 -4.78 -11.50 -1.58
N VAL A 104 -4.06 -11.05 -0.54
CA VAL A 104 -3.36 -11.93 0.42
C VAL A 104 -4.35 -12.73 1.26
N GLU A 105 -5.40 -12.10 1.78
CA GLU A 105 -6.46 -12.77 2.55
C GLU A 105 -7.16 -13.85 1.74
N GLN A 106 -7.49 -13.58 0.47
CA GLN A 106 -8.07 -14.57 -0.43
C GLN A 106 -7.14 -15.76 -0.70
N ILE A 107 -5.82 -15.52 -0.79
CA ILE A 107 -4.83 -16.58 -0.96
C ILE A 107 -4.75 -17.43 0.32
N ILE A 108 -4.70 -16.79 1.49
CA ILE A 108 -4.66 -17.50 2.78
C ILE A 108 -5.91 -18.37 2.95
N ALA A 109 -7.10 -17.84 2.66
CA ALA A 109 -8.35 -18.60 2.72
C ALA A 109 -8.35 -19.83 1.78
N LYS A 110 -7.71 -19.73 0.60
CA LYS A 110 -7.55 -20.86 -0.33
C LYS A 110 -6.51 -21.88 0.16
N LEU A 111 -5.50 -21.45 0.90
CA LEU A 111 -4.44 -22.30 1.43
C LEU A 111 -4.82 -23.00 2.73
N GLU A 112 -5.75 -22.44 3.52
CA GLU A 112 -6.24 -23.00 4.78
C GLU A 112 -6.61 -24.49 4.71
N PRO A 113 -7.42 -24.99 3.75
CA PRO A 113 -7.76 -26.41 3.67
C PRO A 113 -6.57 -27.33 3.37
N VAL A 114 -5.54 -26.81 2.70
CA VAL A 114 -4.29 -27.55 2.43
C VAL A 114 -3.42 -27.55 3.69
N ALA A 115 -3.36 -26.42 4.38
CA ALA A 115 -2.60 -26.25 5.62
C ALA A 115 -3.11 -27.19 6.73
N SER A 116 -4.43 -27.30 6.91
CA SER A 116 -5.04 -28.19 7.89
C SER A 116 -4.76 -29.67 7.61
N LYS A 117 -4.71 -30.07 6.32
CA LYS A 117 -4.40 -31.46 5.93
C LYS A 117 -2.94 -31.84 6.19
N HIS A 118 -2.04 -30.88 6.09
CA HIS A 118 -0.60 -31.10 6.24
C HIS A 118 -0.03 -30.59 7.58
N ASN A 119 -0.89 -30.15 8.50
CA ASN A 119 -0.54 -29.70 9.85
C ASN A 119 0.47 -28.52 9.89
N PHE A 120 0.36 -27.59 8.93
CA PHE A 120 1.20 -26.39 8.90
C PHE A 120 0.66 -25.33 9.89
N ASN A 121 1.25 -25.26 11.08
CA ASN A 121 0.83 -24.35 12.16
C ASN A 121 1.34 -22.89 12.02
N SER A 122 1.98 -22.51 10.90
CA SER A 122 2.73 -21.25 10.80
C SER A 122 2.26 -20.26 9.71
N ILE A 123 1.01 -20.33 9.24
CA ILE A 123 0.49 -19.43 8.19
C ILE A 123 -0.09 -18.13 8.77
N ARG A 124 -0.03 -17.92 10.09
CA ARG A 124 -0.61 -16.77 10.77
C ARG A 124 0.43 -15.87 11.42
#